data_AF-A0A0W7TIS5-F1
#
_entry.id   AF-A0A0W7TIS5-F1
#
_cell.length_a   1.000
_cell.length_b   1.000
_cell.length_c   1.000
_cell.angle_alpha   90.00
_cell.angle_beta   90.00
_cell.angle_gamma   90.00
#
_symmetry.space_group_name_H-M   'P 1'
#
loop_
_entity.id
_entity.type
_entity.pdbx_description
1 polymer ?
#
loop_
_entity_poly.entity_id
_entity_poly.type
_entity_poly.pdbx_seq_one_letter_code
_entity_poly.pdbx_strand_id
1 'polypeptide(L)'
;MELRSRGYRVWVGDAKGKEIDFIAEKMRKKVYIQATFEMSSPDTAKREYSPLREIDDNFPKFVVVMKENPFFGDSDGIRCVLLKDFLLSKDY
;
A
#
# COMPACT_ATOMS: atom_id res chain seq x y z
N MET A 1 2.33 -13.81 -6.06
CA MET A 1 1.93 -14.69 -4.94
C MET A 1 1.07 -13.88 -3.98
N GLU A 2 0.24 -14.53 -3.14
CA GLU A 2 -0.99 -14.01 -2.49
C GLU A 2 -1.95 -13.23 -3.41
N LEU A 3 -1.72 -11.95 -3.71
CA LEU A 3 -2.62 -11.14 -4.57
C LEU A 3 -2.86 -11.78 -5.94
N ARG A 4 -1.81 -12.35 -6.55
CA ARG A 4 -1.94 -13.14 -7.79
C ARG A 4 -2.78 -14.41 -7.59
N SER A 5 -2.69 -15.06 -6.42
CA SER A 5 -3.52 -16.23 -6.06
C SER A 5 -4.99 -15.84 -5.93
N ARG A 6 -5.26 -14.62 -5.46
CA ARG A 6 -6.60 -14.02 -5.40
C ARG A 6 -7.13 -13.54 -6.76
N GLY A 7 -6.37 -13.73 -7.84
CA GLY A 7 -6.75 -13.38 -9.20
C GLY A 7 -6.51 -11.92 -9.56
N TYR A 8 -5.65 -11.20 -8.83
CA TYR A 8 -5.18 -9.88 -9.24
C TYR A 8 -4.07 -10.00 -10.27
N ARG A 9 -4.10 -9.11 -11.26
CA ARG A 9 -2.92 -8.74 -12.02
C ARG A 9 -2.09 -7.80 -11.15
N VAL A 10 -0.80 -8.08 -10.99
CA VAL A 10 0.10 -7.33 -10.10
C VAL A 10 1.33 -6.87 -10.87
N TRP A 11 1.72 -5.61 -10.71
CA TRP A 11 2.92 -5.02 -11.30
C TRP A 11 3.47 -3.87 -10.45
N VAL A 12 4.71 -3.46 -10.69
CA VAL A 12 5.33 -2.27 -10.08
C VAL A 12 4.88 -1.02 -10.84
N GLY A 13 4.54 0.03 -10.12
CA GLY A 13 4.07 1.30 -10.69
C GLY A 13 5.06 2.45 -10.57
N ASP A 14 4.76 3.56 -11.25
CA ASP A 14 5.41 4.85 -11.05
C ASP A 14 4.32 5.92 -10.86
N ALA A 15 4.49 6.78 -9.86
CA ALA A 15 3.71 7.98 -9.65
C ALA A 15 4.64 9.20 -9.59
N LYS A 16 4.70 9.95 -10.69
CA LYS A 16 5.53 11.15 -10.85
C LYS A 16 7.01 10.92 -10.53
N GLY A 17 7.58 9.82 -11.03
CA GLY A 17 8.99 9.48 -10.81
C GLY A 17 9.27 8.81 -9.46
N LYS A 18 8.22 8.40 -8.73
CA LYS A 18 8.32 7.64 -7.49
C LYS A 18 7.74 6.26 -7.70
N GLU A 19 8.51 5.22 -7.41
CA GLU A 19 8.07 3.84 -7.53
C GLU A 19 6.92 3.53 -6.55
N ILE A 20 5.97 2.71 -7.02
CA ILE A 20 4.94 2.05 -6.20
C ILE A 20 5.25 0.56 -6.24
N ASP A 21 5.58 -0.04 -5.10
CA ASP A 21 6.03 -1.43 -4.97
C ASP A 21 5.04 -2.40 -5.63
N PHE A 22 3.75 -2.22 -5.36
CA PHE A 22 2.71 -3.03 -5.99
C PHE A 22 1.45 -2.25 -6.34
N ILE A 23 1.04 -2.39 -7.60
CA ILE A 23 -0.30 -2.10 -8.09
C ILE A 23 -0.98 -3.44 -8.34
N ALA A 24 -2.14 -3.66 -7.73
CA ALA A 24 -2.94 -4.85 -7.95
C ALA A 24 -4.32 -4.47 -8.51
N GLU A 25 -4.68 -5.06 -9.65
CA GLU A 25 -5.95 -4.81 -10.33
C GLU A 25 -6.71 -6.12 -10.62
N LYS A 26 -8.02 -6.11 -10.37
CA LYS A 26 -8.95 -7.19 -10.67
C LYS A 26 -10.31 -6.60 -11.07
N MET A 27 -10.67 -6.76 -12.34
CA MET A 27 -11.89 -6.16 -12.92
C MET A 27 -11.94 -4.64 -12.67
N ARG A 28 -12.91 -4.15 -11.87
CA ARG A 28 -13.06 -2.73 -11.51
C ARG A 28 -12.45 -2.38 -10.15
N LYS A 29 -11.72 -3.31 -9.53
CA LYS A 29 -10.96 -3.06 -8.30
C LYS A 29 -9.50 -2.80 -8.64
N LYS A 30 -8.94 -1.75 -8.06
CA LYS A 30 -7.51 -1.43 -8.09
C LYS A 30 -7.07 -1.07 -6.68
N VAL A 31 -5.88 -1.49 -6.28
CA VAL A 31 -5.25 -1.11 -5.02
C VAL A 31 -3.78 -0.78 -5.23
N TYR A 32 -3.29 0.20 -4.49
CA TYR A 32 -1.88 0.61 -4.48
C TYR A 32 -1.26 0.30 -3.12
N ILE A 33 -0.06 -0.26 -3.12
CA ILE A 33 0.56 -0.82 -1.93
C ILE A 33 2.04 -0.42 -1.91
N GLN A 34 2.46 0.23 -0.83
CA GLN A 34 3.86 0.22 -0.37
C GLN A 34 4.02 -0.83 0.72
N ALA A 35 5.14 -1.54 0.70
CA ALA A 35 5.48 -2.55 1.69
C ALA A 35 6.82 -2.23 2.35
N THR A 36 6.84 -2.15 3.67
CA THR A 36 8.07 -1.92 4.44
C THR A 36 8.12 -2.80 5.69
N PHE A 37 9.32 -3.06 6.20
CA PHE A 37 9.48 -3.83 7.44
C PHE A 37 8.97 -3.04 8.65
N GLU A 38 9.41 -1.80 8.79
CA GLU A 38 8.99 -0.87 9.84
C GLU A 38 9.19 0.59 9.40
N MET A 39 8.45 1.51 10.02
CA MET A 39 8.63 2.95 9.87
C MET A 39 9.18 3.52 11.18
N SER A 40 10.49 3.40 11.37
CA SER A 40 11.16 3.77 12.63
C SER A 40 11.30 5.28 12.82
N SER A 41 11.02 6.08 11.78
CA SER A 41 11.16 7.53 11.82
C SER A 41 10.12 8.24 10.93
N PRO A 42 9.82 9.53 11.20
CA PRO A 42 8.95 10.33 10.35
C PRO A 42 9.46 10.45 8.91
N ASP A 43 10.77 10.41 8.69
CA ASP A 43 11.38 10.48 7.36
C ASP A 43 11.10 9.20 6.56
N THR A 44 11.27 8.03 7.19
CA THR A 44 10.90 6.74 6.61
C THR A 44 9.42 6.72 6.26
N ALA A 45 8.55 7.16 7.18
CA ALA A 45 7.11 7.26 6.90
C ALA A 45 6.83 8.20 5.72
N LYS A 46 7.42 9.40 5.71
CA LYS A 46 7.25 10.33 4.59
C LYS A 46 7.64 9.70 3.25
N ARG A 47 8.72 8.92 3.21
CA ARG A 47 9.18 8.20 2.02
C ARG A 47 8.16 7.16 1.55
N GLU A 48 7.58 6.35 2.44
CA GLU A 48 6.60 5.32 2.07
C GLU A 48 5.25 5.91 1.63
N TYR A 49 4.82 7.02 2.23
CA TYR A 49 3.53 7.63 1.88
C TYR A 49 3.61 8.49 0.61
N SER A 50 4.79 9.02 0.32
CA SER A 50 5.03 9.99 -0.76
C SER A 50 4.59 9.49 -2.16
N PRO A 51 4.89 8.27 -2.62
CA PRO A 51 4.40 7.76 -3.91
C PRO A 51 2.87 7.69 -3.97
N LEU A 52 2.25 7.21 -2.89
CA LEU A 52 0.79 7.01 -2.83
C LEU A 52 0.03 8.35 -2.82
N ARG A 53 0.60 9.39 -2.20
CA ARG A 53 0.02 10.75 -2.20
C ARG A 53 0.04 11.42 -3.58
N GLU A 54 0.92 11.00 -4.49
CA GLU A 54 0.95 11.56 -5.86
C GLU A 54 -0.15 11.00 -6.76
N ILE A 55 -0.86 9.94 -6.32
CA ILE A 55 -1.90 9.27 -7.08
C ILE A 55 -3.23 9.99 -6.88
N ASP A 56 -3.64 10.74 -7.89
CA ASP A 56 -4.88 11.51 -7.91
C ASP A 56 -6.08 10.64 -8.34
N ASP A 57 -6.43 9.66 -7.51
CA ASP A 57 -7.63 8.84 -7.66
C ASP A 57 -8.23 8.42 -6.30
N ASN A 58 -9.39 7.77 -6.35
CA ASN A 58 -10.11 7.31 -5.16
C ASN A 58 -9.97 5.80 -4.90
N PHE A 59 -9.03 5.12 -5.55
CA PHE A 59 -8.79 3.70 -5.28
C PHE A 59 -8.06 3.53 -3.94
N PRO A 60 -8.27 2.41 -3.22
CA PRO A 60 -7.60 2.15 -1.95
C PRO A 60 -6.07 2.17 -2.06
N LYS A 61 -5.44 2.85 -1.09
CA LYS A 61 -3.99 2.98 -0.96
C LYS A 61 -3.56 2.44 0.40
N PHE A 62 -2.48 1.67 0.43
CA PHE A 62 -2.00 1.02 1.64
C PHE A 62 -0.50 1.17 1.83
N VAL A 63 -0.11 1.38 3.09
CA VAL A 63 1.26 1.11 3.56
C VAL A 63 1.18 -0.14 4.43
N VAL A 64 1.80 -1.22 3.97
CA VAL A 64 1.80 -2.52 4.65
C VAL A 64 3.11 -2.66 5.42
N VAL A 65 3.00 -2.84 6.73
CA VAL A 65 4.13 -2.94 7.65
C VAL A 65 4.24 -4.32 8.28
N MET A 66 5.46 -4.76 8.59
CA MET A 66 5.66 -6.04 9.30
C MET A 66 5.54 -5.89 10.81
N LYS A 67 5.82 -4.71 11.36
CA LYS A 67 5.76 -4.41 12.80
C LYS A 67 4.88 -3.22 13.12
N GLU A 68 4.43 -3.21 14.38
CA GLU A 68 3.68 -2.10 14.92
C GLU A 68 4.49 -0.80 14.94
N ASN A 69 3.86 0.30 14.54
CA ASN A 69 4.52 1.60 14.44
C ASN A 69 3.51 2.73 14.73
N PRO A 70 3.96 3.94 15.10
CA PRO A 70 3.08 5.04 15.49
C PRO A 70 2.28 5.64 14.32
N PHE A 71 2.52 5.20 13.08
CA PHE A 71 1.88 5.71 11.87
C PHE A 71 0.70 4.85 11.41
N PHE A 72 0.17 3.97 12.27
CA PHE A 72 -1.04 3.20 11.97
C PHE A 72 -2.28 4.07 11.81
N GLY A 73 -3.22 3.55 11.03
CA GLY A 73 -4.52 4.17 10.80
C GLY A 73 -4.61 4.75 9.39
N ASP A 74 -5.54 5.68 9.24
CA ASP A 74 -5.75 6.42 8.01
C ASP A 74 -4.99 7.75 8.07
N SER A 75 -4.23 8.04 7.02
CA SER A 75 -3.56 9.32 6.82
C SER A 75 -3.71 9.71 5.37
N ASP A 76 -4.44 10.79 5.10
CA ASP A 76 -4.76 11.27 3.75
C ASP A 76 -5.43 10.20 2.85
N GLY A 77 -6.29 9.33 3.41
CA GLY A 77 -6.91 8.23 2.67
C GLY A 77 -5.97 7.06 2.34
N ILE A 78 -4.75 7.07 2.89
CA ILE A 78 -3.78 5.98 2.82
C ILE A 78 -3.84 5.22 4.15
N ARG A 79 -4.14 3.93 4.07
CA ARG A 79 -4.28 3.08 5.25
C ARG A 79 -2.96 2.38 5.57
N CYS A 80 -2.40 2.63 6.73
CA CYS A 80 -1.29 1.84 7.26
C CYS A 80 -1.83 0.64 8.06
N VAL A 81 -1.42 -0.56 7.66
CA VAL A 81 -1.90 -1.84 8.23
C VAL A 81 -0.76 -2.83 8.40
N LEU A 82 -0.90 -3.76 9.35
CA LEU A 82 0.04 -4.88 9.45
C LEU A 82 -0.14 -5.83 8.27
N LEU A 83 0.97 -6.45 7.84
CA LEU A 83 0.96 -7.51 6.83
C LEU A 83 -0.03 -8.62 7.18
N LYS A 84 -0.08 -9.04 8.45
CA LYS A 84 -1.02 -10.08 8.90
C LYS A 84 -2.49 -9.68 8.62
N ASP A 85 -2.85 -8.43 8.90
CA ASP A 85 -4.21 -7.93 8.75
C ASP A 85 -4.54 -7.72 7.26
N PHE A 86 -3.55 -7.27 6.48
CA PHE A 86 -3.66 -7.19 5.03
C PHE A 86 -3.91 -8.57 4.39
N LEU A 87 -3.17 -9.59 4.80
CA LEU A 87 -3.34 -10.96 4.29
C LEU A 87 -4.65 -11.61 4.77
N LEU A 88 -5.20 -11.22 5.92
CA LEU A 88 -6.46 -11.78 6.42
C LEU A 88 -7.71 -11.09 5.88
N SER A 89 -7.57 -9.88 5.32
CA SER A 89 -8.69 -9.12 4.77
C SER A 89 -9.33 -9.79 3.56
N LYS A 90 -10.67 -9.63 3.45
CA LYS A 90 -11.50 -10.10 2.33
C LYS A 90 -11.96 -8.98 1.39
N ASP A 91 -11.71 -7.73 1.76
CA ASP A 91 -12.19 -6.55 1.00
C ASP A 91 -11.44 -6.35 -0.32
N TYR A 92 -10.23 -6.88 -0.39
CA TYR A 92 -9.31 -6.83 -1.53
C TYR A 92 -8.87 -8.24 -1.92
#